data_AF-A6JSI8-F1
#
_entry.id   AF-A6JSI8-F1
#
_cell.length_a   1.000
_cell.length_b   1.000
_cell.length_c   1.000
_cell.angle_alpha   90.00
_cell.angle_beta   90.00
_cell.angle_gamma   90.00
#
_symmetry.space_group_name_H-M   'P 1'
#
loop_
_entity.id
_entity.type
_entity.pdbx_description
1 polymer ?
#
loop_
_entity_poly.entity_id
_entity_poly.type
_entity_poly.pdbx_seq_one_letter_code
_entity_poly.pdbx_strand_id
1 'polypeptide(L)'
;MVASHNEDTVSFTLCRMKELGLHPADGQVCFGQLLGMCDQISFPLGQAGFPVYKYVPYGPVMEVLPYLSRRALENSSIMKGAQRERQLLWQELCRRLRTGSLFHHPA
;
A
#
# COMPACT_ATOMS: atom_id res chain seq x y z
N MET A 1 -0.11 -2.80 -15.05
CA MET A 1 -0.59 -2.59 -13.67
C MET A 1 -0.27 -3.83 -12.83
N VAL A 2 0.34 -3.65 -11.66
CA VAL A 2 0.61 -4.71 -10.68
C VAL A 2 -0.28 -4.47 -9.47
N ALA A 3 -1.39 -5.22 -9.38
CA ALA A 3 -2.35 -5.10 -8.29
C ALA A 3 -2.05 -6.15 -7.21
N SER A 4 -1.33 -5.78 -6.15
CA SER A 4 -0.93 -6.71 -5.09
C SER A 4 -0.71 -6.01 -3.75
N HIS A 5 -1.13 -6.69 -2.68
CA HIS A 5 -0.83 -6.31 -1.30
C HIS A 5 0.40 -7.03 -0.73
N ASN A 6 0.99 -7.94 -1.50
CA ASN A 6 2.16 -8.70 -1.08
C ASN A 6 3.45 -7.90 -1.33
N GLU A 7 4.17 -7.60 -0.24
CA GLU A 7 5.43 -6.85 -0.24
C GLU A 7 6.49 -7.50 -1.13
N ASP A 8 6.59 -8.83 -1.14
CA ASP A 8 7.56 -9.57 -1.96
C ASP A 8 7.27 -9.40 -3.45
N THR A 9 5.99 -9.39 -3.84
CA THR A 9 5.59 -9.16 -5.24
C THR A 9 5.94 -7.74 -5.69
N VAL A 10 5.72 -6.76 -4.82
CA VAL A 10 6.07 -5.36 -5.09
C VAL A 10 7.58 -5.20 -5.19
N SER A 11 8.33 -5.74 -4.23
CA SER A 11 9.80 -5.72 -4.22
C SER A 11 10.38 -6.38 -5.48
N PHE A 12 9.89 -7.55 -5.85
CA PHE A 12 10.27 -8.24 -7.08
C PHE A 12 10.02 -7.38 -8.32
N THR A 13 8.86 -6.71 -8.40
CA THR A 13 8.51 -5.82 -9.50
C THR A 13 9.48 -4.64 -9.58
N LEU A 14 9.80 -4.01 -8.44
CA LEU A 14 10.74 -2.89 -8.38
C LEU A 14 12.15 -3.30 -8.85
N CYS A 15 12.63 -4.46 -8.42
CA CYS A 15 13.89 -5.04 -8.89
C CYS A 15 13.87 -5.25 -10.40
N ARG A 16 12.78 -5.84 -10.92
CA ARG A 16 12.64 -6.11 -12.35
C ARG A 16 12.56 -4.84 -13.18
N MET A 17 11.87 -3.81 -12.70
CA MET A 17 11.84 -2.50 -13.35
C MET A 17 13.24 -1.90 -13.45
N LYS A 18 14.03 -1.99 -12.37
CA LYS A 18 15.42 -1.51 -12.34
C LYS A 18 16.30 -2.26 -13.34
N GLU A 19 16.19 -3.59 -13.42
CA GLU A 19 16.92 -4.42 -14.40
C GLU A 19 16.59 -4.06 -15.85
N LEU A 20 15.33 -3.69 -16.11
CA LEU A 20 14.85 -3.32 -17.44
C LEU A 20 15.05 -1.83 -17.76
N GLY A 21 15.62 -1.04 -16.84
CA GLY A 21 15.82 0.40 -17.02
C GLY A 21 14.52 1.21 -17.07
N LEU A 22 13.44 0.71 -16.47
CA LEU A 22 12.13 1.37 -16.46
C LEU A 22 12.07 2.40 -15.32
N HIS A 23 11.83 3.66 -15.66
CA HIS A 23 11.73 4.74 -14.68
C HIS A 23 10.27 4.97 -14.26
N PRO A 24 10.00 5.31 -12.98
CA PRO A 24 8.65 5.66 -12.52
C PRO A 24 7.94 6.72 -13.38
N ALA A 25 8.71 7.71 -13.85
CA ALA A 25 8.24 8.83 -14.66
C ALA A 25 7.69 8.40 -16.03
N ASP A 26 8.10 7.24 -16.54
CA ASP A 26 7.64 6.74 -17.84
C ASP A 26 6.19 6.23 -17.79
N GLY A 27 5.64 5.99 -16.59
CA GLY A 27 4.26 5.55 -16.40
C GLY A 27 3.95 4.13 -16.93
N GLN A 28 4.95 3.38 -17.40
CA GLN A 28 4.78 2.06 -18.00
C GLN A 28 4.32 1.00 -17.00
N VAL A 29 4.72 1.14 -15.74
CA VAL A 29 4.32 0.27 -14.63
C VAL A 29 3.63 1.11 -13.57
N CYS A 30 2.46 0.64 -13.14
CA CYS A 30 1.71 1.21 -12.05
C CYS A 30 1.33 0.14 -11.04
N PHE A 31 1.22 0.54 -9.78
CA PHE A 31 0.85 -0.34 -8.68
C PHE A 31 -0.60 -0.09 -8.28
N GLY A 32 -1.31 -1.15 -7.89
CA GLY A 32 -2.72 -1.08 -7.50
C GLY A 32 -2.95 -1.77 -6.16
N GLN A 33 -3.67 -1.12 -5.26
CA GLN A 33 -4.06 -1.70 -3.97
C GLN A 33 -5.48 -1.29 -3.61
N LEU A 34 -6.16 -2.12 -2.83
CA LEU A 34 -7.45 -1.75 -2.24
C LEU A 34 -7.26 -0.65 -1.20
N LEU A 35 -8.21 0.27 -1.10
CA LEU A 35 -8.22 1.28 -0.05
C LEU A 35 -8.34 0.63 1.33
N GLY A 36 -7.54 1.12 2.29
CA GLY A 36 -7.52 0.60 3.67
C GLY A 36 -6.70 -0.68 3.85
N MET A 37 -5.87 -1.04 2.87
CA MET A 37 -5.01 -2.22 2.93
C MET A 37 -3.60 -1.89 2.43
N CYS A 38 -2.61 -2.28 3.24
CA CYS A 38 -1.17 -2.17 2.95
C CYS A 38 -0.69 -0.76 2.59
N ASP A 39 -1.16 0.25 3.32
CA ASP A 39 -0.75 1.64 3.09
C ASP A 39 0.75 1.87 3.36
N GLN A 40 1.37 1.06 4.22
CA GLN A 40 2.81 0.99 4.40
C GLN A 40 3.59 0.64 3.12
N ILE A 41 2.93 0.12 2.08
CA ILE A 41 3.51 -0.15 0.76
C ILE A 41 3.18 0.98 -0.21
N SER A 42 1.90 1.39 -0.27
CA SER A 42 1.44 2.44 -1.21
C SER A 42 2.12 3.78 -0.97
N PHE A 43 2.24 4.25 0.27
CA PHE A 43 2.76 5.59 0.53
C PHE A 43 4.23 5.74 0.16
N PRO A 44 5.16 4.83 0.53
CA PRO A 44 6.53 4.91 0.07
C PRO A 44 6.67 4.84 -1.45
N LEU A 45 5.88 4.01 -2.14
CA LEU A 45 5.86 3.96 -3.60
C LEU A 45 5.46 5.30 -4.22
N GLY A 46 4.39 5.92 -3.71
CA GLY A 46 3.94 7.23 -4.18
C GLY A 46 4.98 8.32 -3.92
N GLN A 47 5.61 8.34 -2.74
CA GLN A 47 6.70 9.27 -2.40
C GLN A 47 7.94 9.07 -3.29
N ALA A 48 8.21 7.84 -3.72
CA ALA A 48 9.29 7.52 -4.66
C ALA A 48 8.92 7.82 -6.14
N GLY A 49 7.76 8.41 -6.40
CA GLY A 49 7.33 8.84 -7.73
C GLY A 49 6.69 7.75 -8.60
N PHE A 50 6.38 6.57 -8.04
CA PHE A 50 5.68 5.53 -8.80
C PHE A 50 4.18 5.84 -8.93
N PRO A 51 3.56 5.55 -10.09
CA PRO A 51 2.11 5.62 -10.21
C PRO A 51 1.44 4.56 -9.32
N VAL A 52 0.68 5.01 -8.31
CA VAL A 52 -0.07 4.14 -7.39
C VAL A 52 -1.55 4.46 -7.47
N TYR A 53 -2.37 3.42 -7.63
CA TYR A 53 -3.82 3.50 -7.70
C TYR A 53 -4.47 2.81 -6.50
N LYS A 54 -5.41 3.51 -5.85
CA LYS A 54 -6.26 2.92 -4.83
C LYS A 54 -7.61 2.53 -5.42
N TYR A 55 -7.94 1.25 -5.34
CA TYR A 55 -9.26 0.74 -5.71
C TYR A 55 -10.23 1.00 -4.57
N VAL A 56 -11.25 1.82 -4.85
CA VAL A 56 -12.26 2.24 -3.90
C VAL A 56 -13.63 1.72 -4.36
N PRO A 57 -14.24 0.75 -3.65
CA PRO A 57 -15.64 0.40 -3.90
C PRO A 57 -16.54 1.56 -3.46
N TYR A 58 -17.56 1.90 -4.26
CA TYR A 58 -18.54 2.93 -3.92
C TYR A 58 -19.93 2.49 -4.34
N GLY A 59 -20.95 2.93 -3.58
CA GLY A 59 -22.36 2.61 -3.84
C GLY A 59 -23.15 2.33 -2.56
N PRO A 60 -24.49 2.17 -2.66
CA PRO A 60 -25.32 1.73 -1.55
C PRO A 60 -24.84 0.39 -0.97
N VAL A 61 -25.00 0.21 0.35
CA VAL A 61 -24.52 -1.00 1.07
C VAL A 61 -25.01 -2.29 0.40
N MET A 62 -26.28 -2.33 -0.01
CA MET A 62 -26.89 -3.51 -0.63
C MET A 62 -26.22 -3.90 -1.95
N GLU A 63 -25.71 -2.94 -2.71
CA GLU A 63 -25.03 -3.17 -4.00
C GLU A 63 -23.58 -3.63 -3.80
N VAL A 64 -22.92 -3.19 -2.72
CA VAL A 64 -21.51 -3.53 -2.44
C VAL A 64 -21.34 -4.77 -1.56
N LEU A 65 -22.42 -5.35 -1.04
CA LEU A 65 -22.41 -6.57 -0.22
C LEU A 65 -21.54 -7.70 -0.80
N PRO A 66 -21.63 -8.06 -2.11
CA PRO A 66 -20.79 -9.10 -2.68
C PRO A 66 -19.28 -8.78 -2.60
N TYR A 67 -18.92 -7.51 -2.78
CA TYR A 67 -17.53 -7.06 -2.63
C TYR A 67 -17.07 -7.22 -1.17
N LEU A 68 -17.88 -6.75 -0.22
CA LEU A 68 -17.57 -6.83 1.21
C LEU A 68 -17.41 -8.29 1.67
N SER A 69 -18.25 -9.20 1.20
CA SER A 69 -18.14 -10.63 1.51
C SER A 69 -16.81 -11.23 1.03
N ARG A 70 -16.39 -10.95 -0.21
CA ARG A 70 -15.10 -11.41 -0.73
C ARG A 70 -13.93 -10.86 0.10
N ARG A 71 -14.02 -9.60 0.52
CA ARG A 71 -13.00 -8.98 1.39
C ARG A 71 -12.96 -9.58 2.78
N ALA A 72 -14.11 -9.90 3.36
CA ALA A 72 -14.16 -10.60 4.65
C ALA A 72 -13.50 -11.98 4.56
N LEU A 73 -13.72 -12.72 3.46
CA LEU A 73 -13.08 -14.02 3.23
C LEU A 73 -11.57 -13.89 3.01
N GLU A 74 -11.12 -12.98 2.16
CA GLU A 74 -9.69 -12.74 1.93
C GLU A 74 -8.99 -12.28 3.22
N ASN A 75 -9.62 -11.34 3.93
CA ASN A 75 -9.05 -10.76 5.14
C ASN A 75 -9.17 -11.66 6.37
N SER A 76 -9.94 -12.75 6.30
CA SER A 76 -10.09 -13.70 7.40
C SER A 76 -8.74 -14.28 7.88
N SER A 77 -7.75 -14.34 6.96
CA SER A 77 -6.38 -14.79 7.25
C SER A 77 -5.35 -13.65 7.41
N ILE A 78 -5.75 -12.39 7.17
CA ILE A 78 -4.86 -11.21 7.05
C ILE A 78 -4.56 -10.50 8.38
N MET A 79 -4.90 -11.09 9.54
CA MET A 79 -4.49 -10.54 10.85
C MET A 79 -2.99 -10.21 10.93
N LYS A 80 -2.13 -10.94 10.19
CA LYS A 80 -0.69 -10.66 10.09
C LYS A 80 -0.35 -9.31 9.44
N GLY A 81 -1.07 -8.92 8.38
CA GLY A 81 -0.84 -7.66 7.67
C GLY A 81 -1.16 -6.45 8.55
N ALA A 82 -2.31 -6.48 9.23
CA ALA A 82 -2.72 -5.44 10.17
C ALA A 82 -1.78 -5.35 11.39
N GLN A 83 -1.29 -6.49 11.90
CA GLN A 83 -0.30 -6.51 12.98
C GLN A 83 1.03 -5.86 12.56
N ARG A 84 1.49 -6.14 11.34
CA ARG A 84 2.71 -5.55 10.77
C ARG A 84 2.58 -4.05 10.58
N GLU A 85 1.46 -3.59 10.01
CA GLU A 85 1.18 -2.17 9.84
C GLU A 85 1.16 -1.44 11.19
N ARG A 86 0.46 -2.01 12.18
CA ARG A 86 0.44 -1.46 13.55
C ARG A 86 1.84 -1.36 14.15
N GLN A 87 2.69 -2.37 13.93
CA GLN A 87 4.08 -2.36 14.41
C GLN A 87 4.88 -1.21 13.77
N LEU A 88 4.74 -0.99 12.46
CA LEU A 88 5.43 0.08 11.74
C LEU A 88 4.95 1.47 12.19
N LEU A 89 3.65 1.65 12.35
CA LEU A 89 3.07 2.89 12.89
C LEU A 89 3.58 3.19 14.31
N TRP A 90 3.66 2.16 15.16
CA TRP A 90 4.20 2.30 16.50
C TRP A 90 5.69 2.69 16.50
N GLN A 91 6.49 2.08 15.62
CA GLN A 91 7.90 2.43 15.45
C GLN A 91 8.07 3.89 15.00
N GLU A 92 7.26 4.34 14.04
CA GLU A 92 7.29 5.73 13.57
C GLU A 92 6.84 6.71 14.67
N LEU A 93 5.80 6.38 15.43
CA LEU A 93 5.38 7.19 16.58
C LEU A 93 6.50 7.34 17.62
N CYS A 94 7.14 6.22 17.98
CA CYS A 94 8.29 6.23 18.90
C CYS A 94 9.44 7.08 18.37
N ARG A 95 9.74 6.98 17.06
CA ARG A 95 10.78 7.79 16.41
C ARG A 95 10.47 9.29 16.53
N ARG A 96 9.23 9.71 16.27
CA ARG A 96 8.81 11.12 16.37
C ARG A 96 8.92 11.66 17.79
N LEU A 97 8.49 10.88 18.79
CA LEU A 97 8.63 11.26 20.19
C LEU A 97 10.08 11.43 20.62
N ARG A 98 10.98 10.55 20.16
CA ARG A 98 12.42 10.62 20.47
C ARG A 98 13.14 11.78 19.78
N THR A 99 12.73 12.13 18.56
CA THR A 99 13.40 13.13 17.72
C THR A 99 12.76 14.52 17.79
N GLY A 100 11.62 14.67 18.47
CA GLY A 100 10.87 15.92 18.52
C GLY A 100 10.16 16.30 17.20
N SER A 101 10.23 15.45 16.17
CA SER A 101 9.60 15.71 14.87
C SER A 101 8.11 15.33 14.89
N LEU A 102 7.27 16.18 15.49
CA LEU A 102 5.83 15.91 15.65
C LEU A 102 5.07 15.93 14.31
N PHE A 103 5.51 16.77 13.36
CA PHE A 103 4.86 16.92 12.06
C PHE A 103 5.67 16.26 10.96
N HIS A 104 4.95 15.63 10.02
CA HIS A 104 5.54 15.10 8.79
C HIS A 104 5.49 16.19 7.72
N HIS A 105 6.64 16.53 7.17
CA HIS A 105 6.75 17.28 5.92
C HIS A 105 7.16 16.29 4.81
N PRO A 106 6.25 15.92 3.90
CA PRO A 106 6.63 15.12 2.74
C PRO A 106 7.60 15.93 1.86
N ALA A 107 8.57 15.22 1.26
CA ALA A 107 9.47 15.78 0.25
C ALA A 107 8.74 15.90 -1.10
#